data_AF-A0A7C7S459-F1
#
_entry.id   AF-A0A7C7S459-F1
#
_cell.length_a   1.000
_cell.length_b   1.000
_cell.length_c   1.000
_cell.angle_alpha   90.00
_cell.angle_beta   90.00
_cell.angle_gamma   90.00
#
_symmetry.space_group_name_H-M   'P 1'
#
loop_
_entity.id
_entity.type
_entity.pdbx_description
1 polymer ?
#
loop_
_entity_poly.entity_id
_entity_poly.type
_entity_poly.pdbx_seq_one_letter_code
_entity_poly.pdbx_strand_id
1 'polypeptide(L)'
;MKTSLLVFSVLLAFNLPGLGGLAVGWAEAGRDIASLLSCYAPVELYRQRLALWRLSGGEPPAAERATLALGEVGQALSELGALFQALPGGGPACSAQQTASTVLSQLMGMVAETGQGVAELPAWELDELMVALEEGRRALDGLLLAAADAAAAAGGGWEFQTAFLAQTVLLSPSPLYLRIQKDWEVYLRQNAPPGTPAQVMAALEELLALANRGLSVEQEATARAAARAILEGLL
;
A
#
# COMPACT_ATOMS: atom_id res chain seq x y z
N MET A 1 -6.72 -29.29 19.07
CA MET A 1 -6.80 -29.69 17.66
C MET A 1 -6.89 -28.43 16.81
N LYS A 2 -5.73 -27.97 16.33
CA LYS A 2 -5.51 -26.73 15.57
C LYS A 2 -4.79 -27.11 14.27
N THR A 3 -5.53 -27.47 13.25
CA THR A 3 -5.01 -27.74 11.90
C THR A 3 -6.22 -27.87 10.97
N SER A 4 -6.78 -26.77 10.45
CA SER A 4 -7.71 -26.84 9.30
C SER A 4 -8.10 -25.49 8.64
N LEU A 5 -7.54 -24.34 9.03
CA LEU A 5 -7.90 -23.06 8.38
C LEU A 5 -6.89 -22.55 7.33
N LEU A 6 -5.71 -23.17 7.23
CA LEU A 6 -4.65 -22.74 6.31
C LEU A 6 -4.70 -23.38 4.91
N VAL A 7 -5.64 -24.31 4.65
CA VAL A 7 -5.73 -25.03 3.37
C VAL A 7 -6.83 -24.45 2.46
N PHE A 8 -7.68 -23.56 2.97
CA PHE A 8 -8.84 -23.09 2.21
C PHE A 8 -8.54 -21.94 1.23
N SER A 9 -7.43 -21.23 1.38
CA SER A 9 -7.11 -20.08 0.50
C SER A 9 -6.32 -20.47 -0.75
N VAL A 10 -5.71 -21.66 -0.80
CA VAL A 10 -4.91 -22.11 -1.97
C VAL A 10 -5.77 -22.83 -3.03
N LEU A 11 -7.00 -23.21 -2.68
CA LEU A 11 -7.88 -24.02 -3.54
C LEU A 11 -8.92 -23.23 -4.35
N LEU A 12 -8.91 -21.89 -4.28
CA LEU A 12 -9.74 -21.01 -5.12
C LEU A 12 -9.02 -20.48 -6.37
N ALA A 13 -7.83 -21.01 -6.69
CA ALA A 13 -7.17 -20.81 -7.99
C ALA A 13 -7.77 -21.66 -9.13
N PHE A 14 -9.07 -22.00 -9.05
CA PHE A 14 -9.76 -22.75 -10.10
C PHE A 14 -10.51 -21.81 -11.04
N ASN A 15 -9.85 -21.55 -12.18
CA ASN A 15 -10.44 -21.22 -13.48
C ASN A 15 -11.39 -20.01 -13.56
N LEU A 16 -10.84 -18.81 -13.45
CA LEU A 16 -11.27 -17.72 -14.33
C LEU A 16 -10.53 -17.90 -15.67
N PRO A 17 -11.24 -18.00 -16.80
CA PRO A 17 -10.59 -18.07 -18.11
C PRO A 17 -9.97 -16.71 -18.42
N GLY A 18 -8.65 -16.57 -18.23
CA GLY A 18 -7.91 -15.41 -18.75
C GLY A 18 -6.61 -15.07 -18.02
N LEU A 19 -6.52 -15.25 -16.71
CA LEU A 19 -5.35 -14.84 -15.91
C LEU A 19 -4.71 -16.04 -15.20
N GLY A 20 -3.40 -16.22 -15.39
CA GLY A 20 -2.64 -17.27 -14.70
C GLY A 20 -2.43 -16.95 -13.22
N GLY A 21 -2.15 -17.96 -12.38
CA GLY A 21 -1.96 -17.76 -10.94
C GLY A 21 -0.85 -16.77 -10.56
N LEU A 22 0.12 -16.55 -11.46
CA LEU A 22 1.15 -15.51 -11.32
C LEU A 22 0.55 -14.09 -11.38
N ALA A 23 -0.37 -13.85 -12.31
CA ALA A 23 -1.02 -12.56 -12.51
C ALA A 23 -1.88 -12.18 -11.30
N VAL A 24 -2.66 -13.14 -10.79
CA VAL A 24 -3.47 -12.98 -9.57
C VAL A 24 -2.58 -12.66 -8.37
N GLY A 25 -1.50 -13.42 -8.17
CA GLY A 25 -0.63 -13.21 -7.02
C GLY A 25 0.08 -11.85 -7.02
N TRP A 26 0.46 -11.32 -8.19
CA TRP A 26 1.01 -9.96 -8.27
C TRP A 26 -0.05 -8.87 -8.12
N ALA A 27 -1.29 -9.10 -8.57
CA ALA A 27 -2.42 -8.22 -8.26
C ALA A 27 -2.70 -8.17 -6.74
N GLU A 28 -2.69 -9.32 -6.06
CA GLU A 28 -2.81 -9.39 -4.60
C GLU A 28 -1.73 -8.57 -3.91
N ALA A 29 -0.47 -8.71 -4.34
CA ALA A 29 0.64 -7.93 -3.79
C ALA A 29 0.43 -6.41 -3.99
N GLY A 30 -0.04 -5.98 -5.16
CA GLY A 30 -0.34 -4.58 -5.44
C GLY A 30 -1.45 -4.02 -4.52
N ARG A 31 -2.54 -4.77 -4.38
CA ARG A 31 -3.65 -4.44 -3.44
C ARG A 31 -3.15 -4.37 -1.99
N ASP A 32 -2.38 -5.36 -1.56
CA ASP A 32 -1.98 -5.48 -0.16
C ASP A 32 -0.96 -4.40 0.22
N ILE A 33 -0.06 -4.00 -0.69
CA ILE A 33 0.81 -2.84 -0.46
C ILE A 33 0.02 -1.53 -0.40
N ALA A 34 -0.98 -1.32 -1.27
CA ALA A 34 -1.83 -0.12 -1.17
C ALA A 34 -2.56 -0.06 0.19
N SER A 35 -3.04 -1.20 0.67
CA SER A 35 -3.67 -1.34 1.98
C SER A 35 -2.68 -1.06 3.12
N LEU A 36 -1.47 -1.62 3.04
CA LEU A 36 -0.39 -1.36 3.98
C LEU A 36 -0.07 0.14 4.11
N LEU A 37 0.07 0.84 2.98
CA LEU A 37 0.35 2.27 2.96
C LEU A 37 -0.79 3.10 3.56
N SER A 38 -2.04 2.67 3.34
CA SER A 38 -3.20 3.30 3.97
C SER A 38 -3.23 3.06 5.48
N CYS A 39 -2.91 1.86 5.95
CA CYS A 39 -2.80 1.55 7.38
C CYS A 39 -1.70 2.38 8.06
N TYR A 40 -0.66 2.77 7.33
CA TYR A 40 0.42 3.62 7.84
C TYR A 40 0.04 5.11 7.97
N ALA A 41 -1.08 5.56 7.40
CA ALA A 41 -1.48 6.97 7.39
C ALA A 41 -1.52 7.65 8.79
N PRO A 42 -1.95 7.00 9.88
CA PRO A 42 -1.90 7.61 11.22
C PRO A 42 -0.47 7.95 11.69
N VAL A 43 0.54 7.19 11.25
CA VAL A 43 1.95 7.45 11.59
C VAL A 43 2.45 8.71 10.88
N GLU A 44 2.11 8.88 9.60
CA GLU A 44 2.40 10.11 8.86
C GLU A 44 1.70 11.33 9.45
N LEU A 45 0.43 11.19 9.83
CA LEU A 45 -0.31 12.26 10.50
C LEU A 45 0.32 12.64 11.84
N TYR A 46 0.81 11.65 12.60
CA TYR A 46 1.54 11.90 13.84
C TYR A 46 2.83 12.68 13.58
N ARG A 47 3.66 12.24 12.61
CA ARG A 47 4.88 12.95 12.19
C ARG A 47 4.61 14.39 11.77
N GLN A 48 3.58 14.62 10.95
CA GLN A 48 3.18 15.96 10.52
C GLN A 48 2.74 16.83 11.70
N ARG A 49 1.97 16.28 12.63
CA ARG A 49 1.53 17.01 13.83
C ARG A 49 2.69 17.32 14.77
N LEU A 50 3.68 16.43 14.89
CA LEU A 50 4.90 16.71 15.65
C LEU A 50 5.67 17.87 15.05
N ALA A 51 5.85 17.87 13.73
CA ALA A 51 6.50 18.97 13.03
C ALA A 51 5.77 20.30 13.22
N LEU A 52 4.44 20.30 13.13
CA LEU A 52 3.62 21.48 13.38
C LEU A 52 3.73 21.95 14.83
N TRP A 53 3.58 21.05 15.80
CA TRP A 53 3.72 21.35 17.22
C TRP A 53 5.09 21.97 17.56
N ARG A 54 6.17 21.45 16.97
CA ARG A 54 7.52 22.03 17.14
C ARG A 54 7.61 23.48 16.65
N LEU A 55 6.86 23.83 15.59
CA LEU A 55 6.89 25.16 14.98
C LEU A 55 5.94 26.15 15.68
N SER A 56 4.75 25.69 16.08
CA SER A 56 3.70 26.57 16.63
C SER A 56 3.59 26.54 18.15
N GLY A 57 4.21 25.56 18.81
CA GLY A 57 3.91 25.21 20.20
C GLY A 57 2.49 24.64 20.35
N GLY A 58 2.00 24.61 21.60
CA GLY A 58 0.67 24.10 21.95
C GLY A 58 0.72 22.71 22.59
N GLU A 59 -0.39 21.98 22.52
CA GLU A 59 -0.47 20.62 23.04
C GLU A 59 0.28 19.64 22.12
N PRO A 60 1.12 18.75 22.70
CA PRO A 60 1.79 17.72 21.93
C PRO A 60 0.77 16.75 21.29
N PRO A 61 1.03 16.23 20.09
CA PRO A 61 0.17 15.21 19.50
C PRO A 61 0.28 13.90 20.28
N ALA A 62 -0.86 13.23 20.42
CA ALA A 62 -0.94 11.92 21.06
C ALA A 62 -0.49 10.79 20.10
N ALA A 63 0.31 9.85 20.60
CA ALA A 63 0.97 8.82 19.80
C ALA A 63 0.14 7.53 19.63
N GLU A 64 -0.95 7.34 20.36
CA GLU A 64 -1.65 6.05 20.48
C GLU A 64 -2.11 5.51 19.12
N ARG A 65 -2.63 6.38 18.25
CA ARG A 65 -3.05 5.98 16.90
C ARG A 65 -1.87 5.58 16.02
N ALA A 66 -0.72 6.21 16.17
CA ALA A 66 0.48 5.84 15.44
C ALA A 66 1.02 4.49 15.93
N THR A 67 1.04 4.26 17.24
CA THR A 67 1.46 2.97 17.82
C THR A 67 0.56 1.82 17.38
N LEU A 68 -0.77 2.01 17.40
CA LEU A 68 -1.72 1.00 16.91
C LEU A 68 -1.50 0.70 15.41
N ALA A 69 -1.36 1.76 14.60
CA ALA A 69 -1.10 1.62 13.18
C ALA A 69 0.22 0.88 12.88
N LEU A 70 1.29 1.13 13.64
CA LEU A 70 2.56 0.41 13.49
C LEU A 70 2.42 -1.08 13.80
N GLY A 71 1.58 -1.45 14.77
CA GLY A 71 1.23 -2.84 15.06
C GLY A 71 0.51 -3.52 13.89
N GLU A 72 -0.51 -2.86 13.33
CA GLU A 72 -1.27 -3.36 12.17
C GLU A 72 -0.37 -3.49 10.92
N VAL A 73 0.48 -2.50 10.67
CA VAL A 73 1.46 -2.51 9.58
C VAL A 73 2.46 -3.65 9.77
N GLY A 74 2.90 -3.92 11.00
CA GLY A 74 3.78 -5.05 11.31
C GLY A 74 3.16 -6.40 10.94
N GLN A 75 1.88 -6.60 11.24
CA GLN A 75 1.15 -7.80 10.85
C GLN A 75 1.02 -7.92 9.32
N ALA A 76 0.58 -6.85 8.66
CA ALA A 76 0.41 -6.83 7.21
C ALA A 76 1.73 -7.06 6.44
N LEU A 77 2.86 -6.57 6.97
CA LEU A 77 4.19 -6.88 6.41
C LEU A 77 4.53 -8.37 6.51
N SER A 78 4.15 -9.04 7.59
CA SER A 78 4.39 -10.48 7.73
C SER A 78 3.58 -11.27 6.70
N GLU A 79 2.34 -10.88 6.45
CA GLU A 79 1.45 -11.50 5.45
C GLU A 79 1.99 -11.27 4.03
N LEU A 80 2.40 -10.03 3.71
CA LEU A 80 3.07 -9.69 2.45
C LEU A 80 4.38 -10.47 2.25
N GLY A 81 5.17 -10.68 3.31
CA GLY A 81 6.40 -11.47 3.25
C GLY A 81 6.14 -12.91 2.82
N ALA A 82 5.09 -13.53 3.34
CA ALA A 82 4.69 -14.88 2.94
C ALA A 82 4.23 -14.92 1.47
N LEU A 83 3.50 -13.89 1.01
CA LEU A 83 3.10 -13.75 -0.38
C LEU A 83 4.32 -13.64 -1.32
N PHE A 84 5.27 -12.75 -1.03
CA PHE A 84 6.46 -12.58 -1.87
C PHE A 84 7.34 -13.84 -1.94
N GLN A 85 7.39 -14.64 -0.89
CA GLN A 85 8.12 -15.92 -0.91
C GLN A 85 7.48 -16.95 -1.82
N ALA A 86 6.15 -16.92 -1.98
CA ALA A 86 5.41 -17.81 -2.86
C ALA A 86 5.44 -17.35 -4.32
N LEU A 87 5.65 -16.06 -4.58
CA LEU A 87 5.66 -15.48 -5.92
C LEU A 87 6.97 -15.75 -6.66
N PRO A 88 6.93 -16.28 -7.89
CA PRO A 88 8.09 -16.33 -8.78
C PRO A 88 8.69 -14.94 -8.98
N GLY A 89 9.99 -14.78 -8.70
CA GLY A 89 10.68 -13.49 -8.81
C GLY A 89 10.53 -12.57 -7.59
N GLY A 90 9.82 -12.97 -6.53
CA GLY A 90 9.57 -12.15 -5.34
C GLY A 90 10.76 -11.96 -4.39
N GLY A 91 11.94 -12.53 -4.69
CA GLY A 91 13.14 -12.43 -3.83
C GLY A 91 13.53 -10.99 -3.44
N PRO A 92 13.68 -10.05 -4.39
CA PRO A 92 13.99 -8.65 -4.09
C PRO A 92 12.93 -7.97 -3.22
N ALA A 93 11.64 -8.21 -3.49
CA ALA A 93 10.53 -7.68 -2.71
C ALA A 93 10.52 -8.24 -1.28
N CYS A 94 10.85 -9.52 -1.12
CA CYS A 94 11.01 -10.16 0.19
C CYS A 94 12.16 -9.53 1.00
N SER A 95 13.31 -9.22 0.36
CA SER A 95 14.40 -8.52 1.04
C SER A 95 14.02 -7.11 1.48
N ALA A 96 13.33 -6.35 0.61
CA ALA A 96 12.83 -5.02 0.97
C ALA A 96 11.78 -5.07 2.10
N GLN A 97 10.91 -6.09 2.09
CA GLN A 97 9.94 -6.33 3.15
C GLN A 97 10.62 -6.61 4.49
N GLN A 98 11.69 -7.40 4.52
CA GLN A 98 12.47 -7.67 5.74
C GLN A 98 13.13 -6.39 6.30
N THR A 99 13.66 -5.54 5.41
CA THR A 99 14.17 -4.21 5.80
C THR A 99 13.06 -3.35 6.39
N ALA A 100 11.91 -3.24 5.73
CA ALA A 100 10.77 -2.49 6.23
C ALA A 100 10.28 -3.01 7.59
N SER A 101 10.18 -4.32 7.77
CA SER A 101 9.80 -4.92 9.06
C SER A 101 10.78 -4.60 10.18
N THR A 102 12.08 -4.56 9.89
CA THR A 102 13.09 -4.22 10.91
C THR A 102 12.98 -2.75 11.31
N VAL A 103 12.94 -1.85 10.33
CA VAL A 103 12.83 -0.40 10.56
C VAL A 103 11.54 -0.07 11.30
N LEU A 104 10.40 -0.63 10.89
CA LEU A 104 9.11 -0.31 11.49
C LEU A 104 8.92 -0.93 12.88
N SER A 105 9.56 -2.08 13.15
CA SER A 105 9.60 -2.66 14.50
C SER A 105 10.40 -1.78 15.46
N GLN A 106 11.56 -1.27 15.01
CA GLN A 106 12.35 -0.31 15.78
C GLN A 106 11.59 1.00 16.01
N LEU A 107 10.93 1.52 14.97
CA LEU A 107 10.10 2.71 15.05
C LEU A 107 8.94 2.51 16.03
N MET A 108 8.29 1.35 16.05
CA MET A 108 7.22 1.04 16.99
C MET A 108 7.71 1.13 18.44
N GLY A 109 8.88 0.57 18.75
CA GLY A 109 9.50 0.69 20.08
C GLY A 109 9.74 2.15 20.45
N MET A 110 10.36 2.91 19.53
CA MET A 110 10.67 4.32 19.75
C MET A 110 9.41 5.16 19.96
N VAL A 111 8.37 5.02 19.13
CA VAL A 111 7.10 5.75 19.26
C VAL A 111 6.38 5.37 20.56
N ALA A 112 6.44 4.12 20.99
CA ALA A 112 5.83 3.68 22.25
C ALA A 112 6.55 4.28 23.48
N GLU A 113 7.87 4.36 23.46
CA GLU A 113 8.70 4.91 24.55
C GLU A 113 8.61 6.44 24.61
N THR A 114 8.79 7.10 23.47
CA THR A 114 8.85 8.57 23.37
C THR A 114 7.47 9.23 23.34
N GLY A 115 6.46 8.53 22.81
CA GLY A 115 5.12 9.07 22.57
C GLY A 115 4.32 9.39 23.83
N GLN A 116 4.66 8.79 24.99
CA GLN A 116 4.00 9.07 26.26
C GLN A 116 4.50 10.34 26.96
N GLY A 117 5.65 10.88 26.53
CA GLY A 117 6.33 12.01 27.16
C GLY A 117 6.94 12.99 26.17
N VAL A 118 6.42 13.07 24.95
CA VAL A 118 7.07 13.79 23.83
C VAL A 118 7.33 15.28 24.12
N ALA A 119 6.53 15.90 25.00
CA ALA A 119 6.72 17.29 25.42
C ALA A 119 7.90 17.51 26.39
N GLU A 120 8.36 16.45 27.07
CA GLU A 120 9.44 16.48 28.04
C GLU A 120 10.78 16.05 27.44
N LEU A 121 10.77 15.54 26.21
CA LEU A 121 11.97 15.08 25.53
C LEU A 121 12.92 16.25 25.24
N PRO A 122 14.24 16.03 25.38
CA PRO A 122 15.21 16.99 24.89
C PRO A 122 15.15 17.07 23.36
N ALA A 123 15.53 18.23 22.81
CA ALA A 123 15.38 18.51 21.38
C ALA A 123 16.07 17.48 20.45
N TRP A 124 17.18 16.90 20.90
CA TRP A 124 17.92 15.90 20.12
C TRP A 124 17.18 14.55 20.04
N GLU A 125 16.52 14.11 21.12
CA GLU A 125 15.69 12.88 21.11
C GLU A 125 14.45 13.07 20.22
N LEU A 126 13.86 14.26 20.23
CA LEU A 126 12.76 14.60 19.32
C LEU A 126 13.22 14.58 17.84
N ASP A 127 14.43 15.05 17.57
CA ASP A 127 15.02 15.01 16.22
C ASP A 127 15.30 13.57 15.77
N GLU A 128 15.80 12.70 16.66
CA GLU A 128 15.97 11.28 16.40
C GLU A 128 14.63 10.59 16.08
N LEU A 129 13.57 10.88 16.85
CA LEU A 129 12.22 10.38 16.57
C LEU A 129 11.71 10.83 15.20
N MET A 130 11.92 12.10 14.85
CA MET A 130 11.48 12.64 13.55
C MET A 130 12.24 11.98 12.39
N VAL A 131 13.53 11.72 12.54
CA VAL A 131 14.34 10.98 11.57
C VAL A 131 13.83 9.54 11.45
N ALA A 132 13.59 8.84 12.55
CA ALA A 132 13.08 7.47 12.53
C ALA A 132 11.70 7.36 11.88
N LEU A 133 10.81 8.33 12.10
CA LEU A 133 9.50 8.39 11.43
C LEU A 133 9.67 8.56 9.91
N GLU A 134 10.63 9.37 9.46
CA GLU A 134 10.93 9.52 8.04
C GLU A 134 11.57 8.24 7.44
N GLU A 135 12.46 7.58 8.18
CA GLU A 135 13.04 6.30 7.78
C GLU A 135 11.98 5.20 7.63
N GLY A 136 11.00 5.16 8.53
CA GLY A 136 9.84 4.26 8.42
C GLY A 136 9.09 4.45 7.10
N ARG A 137 8.84 5.70 6.70
CA ARG A 137 8.23 6.01 5.41
C ARG A 137 9.08 5.56 4.24
N ARG A 138 10.38 5.90 4.25
CA ARG A 138 11.32 5.54 3.19
C ARG A 138 11.44 4.02 3.03
N ALA A 139 11.35 3.26 4.11
CA ALA A 139 11.38 1.80 4.04
C ALA A 139 10.14 1.23 3.34
N LEU A 140 8.96 1.82 3.58
CA LEU A 140 7.73 1.46 2.86
C LEU A 140 7.76 1.88 1.38
N ASP A 141 8.34 3.03 1.06
CA ASP A 141 8.58 3.46 -0.31
C ASP A 141 9.53 2.49 -1.04
N GLY A 142 10.62 2.09 -0.37
CA GLY A 142 11.56 1.10 -0.88
C GLY A 142 10.89 -0.25 -1.13
N LEU A 143 10.00 -0.69 -0.24
CA LEU A 143 9.20 -1.89 -0.43
C LEU A 143 8.29 -1.79 -1.67
N LEU A 144 7.54 -0.70 -1.82
CA LEU A 144 6.67 -0.50 -2.98
C LEU A 144 7.45 -0.59 -4.29
N LEU A 145 8.59 0.10 -4.38
CA LEU A 145 9.43 0.10 -5.58
C LEU A 145 10.01 -1.29 -5.86
N ALA A 146 10.56 -1.96 -4.84
CA ALA A 146 11.10 -3.31 -5.00
C ALA A 146 10.03 -4.33 -5.42
N ALA A 147 8.81 -4.21 -4.91
CA ALA A 147 7.69 -5.06 -5.31
C ALA A 147 7.24 -4.77 -6.75
N ALA A 148 7.16 -3.51 -7.15
CA ALA A 148 6.83 -3.12 -8.52
C ALA A 148 7.88 -3.63 -9.53
N ASP A 149 9.17 -3.49 -9.21
CA ASP A 149 10.27 -3.97 -10.04
C ASP A 149 10.30 -5.50 -10.14
N ALA A 150 10.07 -6.19 -9.02
CA ALA A 150 9.98 -7.65 -8.98
C ALA A 150 8.79 -8.16 -9.81
N ALA A 151 7.62 -7.51 -9.68
CA ALA A 151 6.44 -7.83 -10.46
C ALA A 151 6.71 -7.62 -11.96
N ALA A 152 7.32 -6.50 -12.35
CA ALA A 152 7.68 -6.22 -13.73
C ALA A 152 8.66 -7.26 -14.30
N ALA A 153 9.70 -7.62 -13.54
CA ALA A 153 10.67 -8.63 -13.94
C ALA A 153 10.06 -10.04 -14.07
N ALA A 154 9.05 -10.34 -13.26
CA ALA A 154 8.30 -11.59 -13.32
C ALA A 154 7.17 -11.59 -14.38
N GLY A 155 6.92 -10.46 -15.05
CA GLY A 155 5.84 -10.33 -16.04
C GLY A 155 4.44 -10.07 -15.46
N GLY A 156 4.32 -9.77 -14.16
CA GLY A 156 3.07 -9.40 -13.48
C GLY A 156 3.00 -7.91 -13.10
N GLY A 157 3.84 -7.06 -13.72
CA GLY A 157 3.96 -5.65 -13.36
C GLY A 157 2.68 -4.84 -13.61
N TRP A 158 1.93 -5.18 -14.66
CA TRP A 158 0.70 -4.48 -14.98
C TRP A 158 -0.40 -4.78 -13.96
N GLU A 159 -0.56 -6.05 -13.58
CA GLU A 159 -1.50 -6.52 -12.58
C GLU A 159 -1.22 -5.89 -11.22
N PHE A 160 0.06 -5.87 -10.80
CA PHE A 160 0.49 -5.21 -9.58
C PHE A 160 0.10 -3.72 -9.57
N GLN A 161 0.46 -2.97 -10.61
CA GLN A 161 0.22 -1.53 -10.65
C GLN A 161 -1.27 -1.18 -10.77
N THR A 162 -2.02 -1.99 -11.52
CA THR A 162 -3.46 -1.78 -11.73
C THR A 162 -4.25 -2.08 -10.45
N ALA A 163 -3.92 -3.16 -9.74
CA ALA A 163 -4.51 -3.48 -8.44
C ALA A 163 -4.11 -2.46 -7.37
N PHE A 164 -2.85 -2.01 -7.36
CA PHE A 164 -2.39 -0.94 -6.47
C PHE A 164 -3.17 0.36 -6.67
N LEU A 165 -3.37 0.79 -7.92
CA LEU A 165 -4.17 1.98 -8.26
C LEU A 165 -5.62 1.81 -7.78
N ALA A 166 -6.27 0.71 -8.14
CA ALA A 166 -7.66 0.46 -7.80
C ALA A 166 -7.88 0.44 -6.29
N GLN A 167 -7.02 -0.26 -5.55
CA GLN A 167 -7.11 -0.31 -4.11
C GLN A 167 -6.86 1.07 -3.47
N THR A 168 -5.91 1.86 -4.01
CA THR A 168 -5.68 3.23 -3.54
C THR A 168 -6.92 4.12 -3.71
N VAL A 169 -7.64 4.00 -4.83
CA VAL A 169 -8.91 4.71 -5.05
C VAL A 169 -9.97 4.31 -4.03
N LEU A 170 -10.09 3.01 -3.74
CA LEU A 170 -11.08 2.50 -2.78
C LEU A 170 -10.79 2.93 -1.34
N LEU A 171 -9.51 2.94 -0.94
CA LEU A 171 -9.09 3.31 0.40
C LEU A 171 -9.05 4.82 0.62
N SER A 172 -9.00 5.61 -0.45
CA SER A 172 -9.01 7.06 -0.33
C SER A 172 -10.29 7.53 0.39
N PRO A 173 -10.17 8.31 1.47
CA PRO A 173 -11.33 8.87 2.18
C PRO A 173 -12.13 9.82 1.28
N SER A 174 -11.49 10.36 0.24
CA SER A 174 -12.14 11.17 -0.78
C SER A 174 -11.27 11.24 -2.04
N PRO A 175 -11.55 10.48 -3.11
CA PRO A 175 -10.88 10.58 -4.40
C PRO A 175 -11.35 11.81 -5.19
N LEU A 176 -11.79 12.90 -4.53
CA LEU A 176 -12.11 14.18 -5.19
C LEU A 176 -10.98 14.67 -6.09
N TYR A 177 -9.76 14.20 -5.84
CA TYR A 177 -8.63 14.30 -6.74
C TYR A 177 -7.98 12.93 -6.93
N LEU A 178 -8.16 12.35 -8.12
CA LEU A 178 -7.38 11.21 -8.59
C LEU A 178 -6.19 11.74 -9.37
N ARG A 179 -5.00 11.77 -8.79
CA ARG A 179 -3.79 12.26 -9.48
C ARG A 179 -2.94 11.10 -9.95
N ILE A 180 -2.78 10.97 -11.27
CA ILE A 180 -1.99 9.90 -11.89
C ILE A 180 -0.91 10.56 -12.74
N GLN A 181 0.34 10.13 -12.55
CA GLN A 181 1.44 10.64 -13.36
C GLN A 181 1.30 10.18 -14.82
N LYS A 182 1.65 11.05 -15.77
CA LYS A 182 1.46 10.77 -17.21
C LYS A 182 2.17 9.49 -17.65
N ASP A 183 3.39 9.25 -17.19
CA ASP A 183 4.15 8.06 -17.56
C ASP A 183 3.50 6.78 -17.02
N TRP A 184 2.88 6.87 -15.84
CA TRP A 184 2.14 5.77 -15.24
C TRP A 184 0.83 5.49 -16.00
N GLU A 185 0.09 6.53 -16.38
CA GLU A 185 -1.10 6.40 -17.25
C GLU A 185 -0.75 5.73 -18.58
N VAL A 186 0.34 6.16 -19.23
CA VAL A 186 0.82 5.56 -20.48
C VAL A 186 1.18 4.08 -20.27
N TYR A 187 1.90 3.76 -19.20
CA TYR A 187 2.24 2.38 -18.86
C TYR A 187 0.99 1.51 -18.73
N LEU A 188 0.01 1.95 -17.93
CA LEU A 188 -1.23 1.21 -17.67
C LEU A 188 -2.05 0.96 -18.93
N ARG A 189 -2.09 1.92 -19.87
CA ARG A 189 -2.81 1.73 -21.15
C ARG A 189 -2.12 0.77 -22.11
N GLN A 190 -0.79 0.82 -22.17
CA GLN A 190 -0.03 0.16 -23.24
C GLN A 190 0.42 -1.26 -22.87
N ASN A 191 0.51 -1.57 -21.58
CA ASN A 191 1.13 -2.81 -21.10
C ASN A 191 0.12 -3.83 -20.56
N ALA A 192 -1.17 -3.65 -20.85
CA ALA A 192 -2.19 -4.63 -20.50
C ALA A 192 -1.86 -6.00 -21.14
N PRO A 193 -1.80 -7.09 -20.35
CA PRO A 193 -1.51 -8.42 -20.87
C PRO A 193 -2.53 -8.88 -21.91
N PRO A 194 -2.13 -9.72 -22.89
CA PRO A 194 -3.07 -10.38 -23.77
C PRO A 194 -4.04 -11.26 -22.97
N GLY A 195 -5.34 -11.11 -23.22
CA GLY A 195 -6.37 -11.88 -22.51
C GLY A 195 -6.91 -11.19 -21.24
N THR A 196 -6.45 -9.98 -20.91
CA THR A 196 -7.07 -9.16 -19.86
C THR A 196 -8.58 -9.02 -20.12
N PRO A 197 -9.44 -9.26 -19.11
CA PRO A 197 -10.88 -9.15 -19.28
C PRO A 197 -11.29 -7.76 -19.78
N ALA A 198 -12.17 -7.70 -20.78
CA ALA A 198 -12.62 -6.44 -21.37
C ALA A 198 -13.26 -5.49 -20.34
N GLN A 199 -13.93 -6.04 -19.32
CA GLN A 199 -14.48 -5.28 -18.20
C GLN A 199 -13.41 -4.58 -17.35
N VAL A 200 -12.24 -5.21 -17.15
CA VAL A 200 -11.12 -4.61 -16.41
C VAL A 200 -10.53 -3.47 -17.24
N MET A 201 -10.36 -3.64 -18.55
CA MET A 201 -9.88 -2.59 -19.43
C MET A 201 -10.85 -1.40 -19.49
N ALA A 202 -12.15 -1.66 -19.60
CA ALA A 202 -13.16 -0.61 -19.59
C ALA A 202 -13.16 0.19 -18.27
N ALA A 203 -13.08 -0.51 -17.14
CA ALA A 203 -12.99 0.11 -15.82
C ALA A 203 -11.69 0.91 -15.63
N LEU A 204 -10.56 0.41 -16.13
CA LEU A 204 -9.29 1.14 -16.12
C LEU A 204 -9.39 2.43 -16.95
N GLU A 205 -9.93 2.37 -18.16
CA GLU A 205 -10.10 3.57 -18.99
C GLU A 205 -11.05 4.58 -18.34
N GLU A 206 -12.11 4.12 -17.68
CA GLU A 206 -13.01 5.00 -16.92
C GLU A 206 -12.28 5.71 -15.77
N LEU A 207 -11.47 4.99 -14.99
CA LEU A 207 -10.62 5.59 -13.96
C LEU A 207 -9.64 6.62 -14.55
N LEU A 208 -8.93 6.27 -15.63
CA LEU A 208 -7.96 7.15 -16.25
C LEU A 208 -8.63 8.40 -16.87
N ALA A 209 -9.84 8.28 -17.40
CA ALA A 209 -10.62 9.41 -17.91
C ALA A 209 -11.05 10.38 -16.79
N LEU A 210 -11.19 9.89 -15.56
CA LEU A 210 -11.47 10.69 -14.37
C LEU A 210 -10.19 11.30 -13.74
N ALA A 211 -9.01 10.82 -14.11
CA ALA A 211 -7.76 11.27 -13.50
C ALA A 211 -7.41 12.74 -13.82
N ASN A 212 -6.59 13.33 -12.95
CA ASN A 212 -5.97 14.64 -13.06
C ASN A 212 -6.94 15.83 -13.16
N ARG A 213 -8.15 15.67 -12.63
CA ARG A 213 -9.15 16.73 -12.50
C ARG A 213 -9.95 16.61 -11.20
N GLY A 214 -10.63 17.69 -10.81
CA GLY A 214 -11.57 17.64 -9.69
C GLY A 214 -12.80 16.81 -10.07
N LEU A 215 -13.22 15.92 -9.16
CA LEU A 215 -14.37 15.05 -9.36
C LEU A 215 -15.62 15.57 -8.65
N SER A 216 -16.79 15.38 -9.27
CA SER A 216 -18.07 15.46 -8.57
C SER A 216 -18.30 14.22 -7.69
N VAL A 217 -19.29 14.29 -6.79
CA VAL A 217 -19.69 13.14 -5.95
C VAL A 217 -20.11 11.94 -6.79
N GLU A 218 -20.82 12.18 -7.90
CA GLU A 218 -21.21 11.12 -8.84
C GLU A 218 -19.99 10.49 -9.52
N GLN A 219 -19.04 11.32 -9.95
CA GLN A 219 -17.79 10.84 -10.55
C GLN A 219 -16.91 10.09 -9.56
N GLU A 220 -16.93 10.46 -8.28
CA GLU A 220 -16.29 9.66 -7.22
C GLU A 220 -16.93 8.27 -7.11
N ALA A 221 -18.27 8.18 -7.13
CA ALA A 221 -18.97 6.90 -7.09
C ALA A 221 -18.60 6.04 -8.32
N THR A 222 -18.53 6.65 -9.50
CA THR A 222 -18.03 6.01 -10.72
C THR A 222 -16.60 5.52 -10.57
N ALA A 223 -15.69 6.35 -10.06
CA ALA A 223 -14.30 5.95 -9.84
C ALA A 223 -14.19 4.75 -8.88
N ARG A 224 -14.96 4.76 -7.78
CA ARG A 224 -14.99 3.64 -6.83
C ARG A 224 -15.58 2.37 -7.45
N ALA A 225 -16.63 2.48 -8.26
CA ALA A 225 -17.22 1.34 -8.95
C ALA A 225 -16.22 0.73 -9.95
N ALA A 226 -15.54 1.56 -10.74
CA ALA A 226 -14.51 1.14 -11.67
C ALA A 226 -13.32 0.47 -10.95
N ALA A 227 -12.82 1.07 -9.88
CA ALA A 227 -11.78 0.47 -9.06
C ALA A 227 -12.19 -0.90 -8.48
N ARG A 228 -13.44 -1.05 -8.03
CA ARG A 228 -13.96 -2.32 -7.52
C ARG A 228 -14.03 -3.37 -8.63
N ALA A 229 -14.54 -3.00 -9.82
CA ALA A 229 -14.60 -3.87 -10.99
C ALA A 229 -13.21 -4.34 -11.47
N ILE A 230 -12.19 -3.49 -11.35
CA ILE A 230 -10.80 -3.88 -11.62
C ILE A 230 -10.37 -4.99 -10.66
N LEU A 231 -10.51 -4.79 -9.35
CA LEU A 231 -10.07 -5.79 -8.37
C LEU A 231 -10.83 -7.10 -8.51
N GLU A 232 -12.16 -7.06 -8.70
CA GLU A 232 -12.99 -8.25 -8.93
C GLU A 232 -12.66 -8.98 -10.24
N GLY A 233 -12.08 -8.28 -11.21
CA GLY A 233 -11.66 -8.89 -12.47
C GLY A 233 -10.22 -9.41 -12.48
N LEU A 234 -9.39 -8.97 -11.53
CA LEU A 234 -7.99 -9.40 -11.39
C LEU A 234 -7.79 -10.48 -10.32
N LEU A 235 -8.70 -10.57 -9.35
CA LEU A 235 -8.63 -11.45 -8.17
C LEU A 235 -9.77 -12.47 -8.19
#